data_AF-A0A1A9T3N4-F1
#
_entry.id   AF-A0A1A9T3N4-F1
#
_cell.length_a   1.000
_cell.length_b   1.000
_cell.length_c   1.000
_cell.angle_alpha   90.00
_cell.angle_beta   90.00
_cell.angle_gamma   90.00
#
_symmetry.space_group_name_H-M   'P 1'
#
loop_
_entity.id
_entity.type
_entity.pdbx_description
1 polymer ?
#
loop_
_entity_poly.entity_id
_entity_poly.type
_entity_poly.pdbx_seq_one_letter_code
_entity_poly.pdbx_strand_id
1 'polypeptide(L)'
;MARPFKQQRDPGAVKAKPVVVDPDAIPQRLHKLLALAGIGSRRDMEALIASGKVTINGKVAQVGAGVVPSDIVRVDSRPVHLPFEAEMPKVLIYHKPEGEIVSQDDPEKRASVFDKLPHIRGAKWIAIGRLDINTSGLLIFTTSGELANRFMHPRYEVEREYAVRIFGELTEGQMLQLTQGIELEDGPANFDSISPQGGEGSNHWYQVILREGRNREVRRLFEAFQLPVSRLMRVRFGSVNLPPRLKRGMMLELDVKEVTGLLEWAGLEVPRVAPRQRTAREIEKSGKAFTPKARNKDAEPIEAGISGRNNPRRVTKTKEETLKEGFKGIQSKKPATGRRIRQSSDIVPPKPQKRSDRNRGRG
;
A
#
# COMPACT_ATOMS: atom_id res chain seq x y z
N MET A 1 56.60 -42.21 17.25
CA MET A 1 55.23 -42.13 17.83
C MET A 1 54.42 -41.13 17.01
N ALA A 2 53.48 -41.61 16.18
CA ALA A 2 52.60 -40.76 15.37
C ALA A 2 51.25 -40.58 16.09
N ARG A 3 50.75 -39.34 16.15
CA ARG A 3 49.43 -38.99 16.73
C ARG A 3 48.31 -39.32 15.72
N PRO A 4 47.17 -39.89 16.13
CA PRO A 4 46.12 -40.28 15.19
C PRO A 4 45.29 -39.08 14.72
N PHE A 5 44.86 -39.14 13.46
CA PHE A 5 43.98 -38.18 12.80
C PHE A 5 42.58 -38.16 13.45
N LYS A 6 42.07 -36.96 13.73
CA LYS A 6 40.74 -36.72 14.30
C LYS A 6 39.69 -36.78 13.18
N GLN A 7 38.83 -37.80 13.18
CA GLN A 7 37.70 -37.91 12.25
C GLN A 7 36.76 -36.71 12.40
N GLN A 8 36.52 -36.04 11.27
CA GLN A 8 35.59 -34.94 11.13
C GLN A 8 34.17 -35.52 11.07
N ARG A 9 33.32 -35.21 12.07
CA ARG A 9 31.90 -35.59 12.06
C ARG A 9 31.14 -34.74 11.04
N ASP A 10 30.44 -35.39 10.12
CA ASP A 10 29.49 -34.75 9.22
C ASP A 10 28.40 -33.99 9.99
N PRO A 11 28.06 -32.75 9.61
CA PRO A 11 26.92 -32.05 10.19
C PRO A 11 25.63 -32.72 9.69
N GLY A 12 24.91 -33.32 10.63
CA GLY A 12 23.66 -34.04 10.38
C GLY A 12 22.69 -33.27 9.49
N ALA A 13 22.29 -33.92 8.41
CA ALA A 13 21.17 -33.50 7.57
C ALA A 13 19.94 -33.25 8.45
N VAL A 14 19.43 -32.02 8.41
CA VAL A 14 18.13 -31.68 8.99
C VAL A 14 17.10 -32.52 8.23
N LYS A 15 16.60 -33.59 8.86
CA LYS A 15 15.48 -34.38 8.32
C LYS A 15 14.30 -33.44 8.15
N ALA A 16 13.99 -33.09 6.91
CA ALA A 16 12.74 -32.42 6.57
C ALA A 16 11.59 -33.28 7.12
N LYS A 17 10.65 -32.64 7.84
CA LYS A 17 9.42 -33.33 8.27
C LYS A 17 8.77 -33.94 7.02
N PRO A 18 8.34 -35.21 7.04
CA PRO A 18 7.63 -35.78 5.91
C PRO A 18 6.39 -34.94 5.65
N VAL A 19 6.28 -34.40 4.44
CA VAL A 19 5.05 -33.76 3.96
C VAL A 19 4.02 -34.88 3.95
N VAL A 20 3.05 -34.82 4.85
CA VAL A 20 1.92 -35.75 4.88
C VAL A 20 1.17 -35.52 3.58
N VAL A 21 1.23 -36.51 2.69
CA VAL A 21 0.56 -36.46 1.39
C VAL A 21 -0.90 -36.81 1.66
N ASP A 22 -1.77 -35.81 1.71
CA ASP A 22 -3.21 -36.01 1.78
C ASP A 22 -3.71 -36.39 0.37
N PRO A 23 -4.17 -37.63 0.15
CA PRO A 23 -4.66 -38.08 -1.16
C PRO A 23 -5.95 -37.38 -1.60
N ASP A 24 -6.68 -36.72 -0.69
CA ASP A 24 -7.95 -36.05 -0.95
C ASP A 24 -7.81 -34.51 -1.06
N ALA A 25 -6.58 -33.99 -1.17
CA ALA A 25 -6.34 -32.55 -1.26
C ALA A 25 -7.03 -31.93 -2.49
N ILE A 26 -7.99 -31.03 -2.25
CA ILE A 26 -8.74 -30.33 -3.31
C ILE A 26 -7.77 -29.46 -4.12
N PRO A 27 -7.61 -29.69 -5.45
CA PRO A 27 -6.70 -28.92 -6.28
C PRO A 27 -7.08 -27.43 -6.33
N GLN A 28 -6.11 -26.57 -6.04
CA GLN A 28 -6.28 -25.12 -6.15
C GLN A 28 -5.67 -24.60 -7.45
N ARG A 29 -6.28 -23.58 -8.05
CA ARG A 29 -5.80 -23.03 -9.33
C ARG A 29 -4.41 -22.39 -9.18
N LEU A 30 -3.48 -22.82 -10.02
CA LEU A 30 -2.07 -22.40 -9.97
C LEU A 30 -1.86 -20.88 -10.05
N HIS A 31 -2.48 -20.24 -11.04
CA HIS A 31 -2.39 -18.78 -11.23
C HIS A 31 -2.89 -17.97 -10.01
N LYS A 32 -3.87 -18.49 -9.25
CA LYS A 32 -4.35 -17.88 -8.00
C LYS A 32 -3.27 -17.97 -6.92
N LEU A 33 -2.66 -19.14 -6.73
CA LEU A 33 -1.63 -19.36 -5.72
C LEU A 33 -0.33 -18.59 -6.02
N LEU A 34 0.10 -18.54 -7.29
CA LEU A 34 1.26 -17.74 -7.70
C LEU A 34 1.04 -16.23 -7.47
N ALA A 35 -0.17 -15.73 -7.75
CA ALA A 35 -0.52 -14.35 -7.46
C ALA A 35 -0.57 -14.06 -5.96
N LEU A 36 -1.06 -15.02 -5.15
CA LEU A 36 -1.10 -14.92 -3.69
C LEU A 36 0.31 -14.93 -3.09
N ALA A 37 1.23 -15.72 -3.67
CA ALA A 37 2.66 -15.74 -3.33
C ALA A 37 3.40 -14.42 -3.68
N GLY A 38 2.71 -13.48 -4.34
CA GLY A 38 3.24 -12.15 -4.66
C GLY A 38 4.08 -12.07 -5.93
N ILE A 39 4.03 -13.07 -6.82
CA ILE A 39 4.87 -13.11 -8.03
C ILE A 39 4.38 -12.13 -9.10
N GLY A 40 3.07 -11.92 -9.22
CA GLY A 40 2.49 -10.98 -10.17
C GLY A 40 0.96 -10.96 -10.12
N SER A 41 0.30 -10.29 -11.06
CA SER A 41 -1.16 -10.31 -11.20
C SER A 41 -1.67 -11.70 -11.62
N ARG A 42 -2.94 -12.01 -11.39
CA ARG A 42 -3.52 -13.29 -11.82
C ARG A 42 -3.40 -13.47 -13.34
N ARG A 43 -3.60 -12.38 -14.11
CA ARG A 43 -3.47 -12.36 -15.57
C ARG A 43 -2.02 -12.54 -15.99
N ASP A 44 -1.09 -11.90 -15.29
CA ASP A 44 0.35 -12.06 -15.54
C ASP A 44 0.75 -13.52 -15.33
N MET A 45 0.22 -14.16 -14.29
CA MET A 45 0.49 -15.58 -14.01
C MET A 45 -0.13 -16.49 -15.07
N GLU A 46 -1.33 -16.19 -15.59
CA GLU A 46 -1.90 -16.93 -16.71
C GLU A 46 -1.05 -16.78 -17.98
N ALA A 47 -0.60 -15.57 -18.31
CA ALA A 47 0.29 -15.32 -19.44
C ALA A 47 1.63 -16.04 -19.25
N LEU A 48 2.19 -16.03 -18.03
CA LEU A 48 3.43 -16.71 -17.71
C LEU A 48 3.30 -18.24 -17.83
N ILE A 49 2.18 -18.80 -17.38
CA ILE A 49 1.87 -20.23 -17.57
C ILE A 49 1.74 -20.54 -19.07
N ALA A 50 0.99 -19.72 -19.82
CA ALA A 50 0.81 -19.91 -21.27
C ALA A 50 2.13 -19.87 -22.04
N SER A 51 3.11 -19.09 -21.57
CA SER A 51 4.45 -19.01 -22.17
C SER A 51 5.35 -20.24 -21.92
N GLY A 52 4.89 -21.21 -21.13
CA GLY A 52 5.65 -22.43 -20.82
C GLY A 52 6.75 -22.27 -19.76
N LYS A 53 6.84 -21.11 -19.12
CA LYS A 53 7.86 -20.79 -18.10
C LYS A 53 7.57 -21.37 -16.71
N VAL A 54 6.39 -21.95 -16.53
CA VAL A 54 5.96 -22.54 -15.25
C VAL A 54 5.88 -24.05 -15.38
N THR A 55 6.47 -24.77 -14.43
CA THR A 55 6.44 -26.24 -14.39
C THR A 55 5.84 -26.75 -13.07
N ILE A 56 5.12 -27.85 -13.14
CA ILE A 56 4.59 -28.62 -12.00
C ILE A 56 5.25 -29.99 -12.06
N ASN A 57 5.98 -30.38 -11.02
CA ASN A 57 6.68 -31.68 -10.94
C ASN A 57 7.56 -31.98 -12.17
N GLY A 58 8.17 -30.94 -12.75
CA GLY A 58 9.05 -31.04 -13.92
C GLY A 58 8.34 -31.04 -15.27
N LYS A 59 7.00 -31.01 -15.33
CA LYS A 59 6.22 -30.88 -16.57
C LYS A 59 5.73 -29.46 -16.76
N VAL A 60 5.69 -28.97 -17.99
CA VAL A 60 5.18 -27.63 -18.31
C VAL A 60 3.69 -27.54 -17.93
N ALA A 61 3.33 -26.51 -17.16
CA ALA A 61 1.96 -26.27 -16.73
C ALA A 61 1.12 -25.70 -17.88
N GLN A 62 -0.17 -26.03 -17.90
CA GLN A 62 -1.14 -25.44 -18.83
C GLN A 62 -2.03 -24.42 -18.13
N VAL A 63 -2.61 -23.50 -18.91
CA VAL A 63 -3.56 -22.51 -18.38
C VAL A 63 -4.74 -23.24 -17.75
N GLY A 64 -5.12 -22.83 -16.54
CA GLY A 64 -6.15 -23.51 -15.76
C GLY A 64 -5.65 -24.68 -14.91
N ALA A 65 -4.36 -25.04 -14.93
CA ALA A 65 -3.84 -26.11 -14.08
C ALA A 65 -4.19 -25.91 -12.59
N GLY A 66 -4.58 -27.00 -11.94
CA GLY A 66 -4.70 -27.12 -10.49
C GLY A 66 -3.43 -27.71 -9.89
N VAL A 67 -3.11 -27.34 -8.66
CA VAL A 67 -2.00 -27.90 -7.89
C VAL A 67 -2.45 -28.22 -6.47
N VAL A 68 -1.78 -29.19 -5.86
CA VAL A 68 -1.97 -29.64 -4.48
C VAL A 68 -0.70 -29.40 -3.65
N PRO A 69 -0.75 -29.42 -2.30
CA PRO A 69 0.41 -29.11 -1.46
C PRO A 69 1.67 -29.95 -1.69
N SER A 70 1.52 -31.17 -2.22
CA SER A 70 2.64 -32.06 -2.56
C SER A 70 3.34 -31.69 -3.87
N ASP A 71 2.76 -30.84 -4.70
CA ASP A 71 3.31 -30.46 -5.99
C ASP A 71 4.49 -29.49 -5.85
N ILE A 72 5.56 -29.75 -6.61
CA ILE A 72 6.71 -28.87 -6.74
C ILE A 72 6.50 -27.96 -7.94
N VAL A 73 6.15 -26.72 -7.68
CA VAL A 73 6.00 -25.69 -8.70
C VAL A 73 7.29 -24.91 -8.88
N ARG A 74 7.73 -24.74 -10.14
CA ARG A 74 8.86 -23.88 -10.49
C ARG A 74 8.46 -22.82 -11.50
N VAL A 75 8.95 -21.61 -11.32
CA VAL A 75 8.86 -20.50 -12.28
C VAL A 75 10.28 -20.19 -12.74
N ASP A 76 10.53 -20.21 -14.05
CA ASP A 76 11.87 -20.05 -14.64
C ASP A 76 12.90 -20.97 -13.96
N SER A 77 12.52 -22.24 -13.79
CA SER A 77 13.31 -23.30 -13.12
C SER A 77 13.59 -23.10 -11.63
N ARG A 78 13.08 -22.04 -10.98
CA ARG A 78 13.23 -21.81 -9.55
C ARG A 78 12.01 -22.29 -8.76
N PRO A 79 12.17 -23.09 -7.71
CA PRO A 79 11.05 -23.55 -6.89
C PRO A 79 10.37 -22.37 -6.19
N VAL A 80 9.04 -22.35 -6.22
CA VAL A 80 8.21 -21.34 -5.59
C VAL A 80 7.46 -21.98 -4.43
N HIS A 81 7.50 -21.32 -3.27
CA HIS A 81 6.63 -21.70 -2.16
C HIS A 81 5.22 -21.16 -2.39
N LEU A 82 4.25 -22.06 -2.52
CA LEU A 82 2.85 -21.71 -2.71
C LEU A 82 2.10 -21.72 -1.36
N PRO A 83 1.34 -20.65 -1.04
CA PRO A 83 0.58 -20.57 0.19
C PRO A 83 -0.74 -21.36 0.06
N PHE A 84 -0.69 -22.66 0.38
CA PHE A 84 -1.88 -23.52 0.41
C PHE A 84 -2.73 -23.33 1.66
N GLU A 85 -2.08 -23.04 2.79
CA GLU A 85 -2.75 -22.75 4.06
C GLU A 85 -3.20 -21.28 4.10
N ALA A 86 -4.40 -21.05 4.61
CA ALA A 86 -4.88 -19.71 4.85
C ALA A 86 -4.07 -19.07 5.98
N GLU A 87 -3.28 -18.03 5.66
CA GLU A 87 -2.67 -17.18 6.66
C GLU A 87 -3.61 -16.02 7.02
N MET A 88 -3.50 -15.51 8.25
CA MET A 88 -4.20 -14.30 8.68
C MET A 88 -3.82 -13.12 7.75
N PRO A 89 -4.76 -12.54 6.99
CA PRO A 89 -4.43 -11.45 6.10
C PRO A 89 -3.92 -10.21 6.84
N LYS A 90 -3.07 -9.45 6.16
CA LYS A 90 -2.75 -8.09 6.59
C LYS A 90 -3.75 -7.14 5.96
N VAL A 91 -4.22 -6.16 6.72
CA VAL A 91 -5.12 -5.11 6.24
C VAL A 91 -4.52 -3.76 6.60
N LEU A 92 -4.42 -2.88 5.62
CA LEU A 92 -3.86 -1.55 5.75
C LEU A 92 -4.89 -0.52 5.33
N ILE A 93 -5.18 0.41 6.21
CA ILE A 93 -5.96 1.61 5.92
C ILE A 93 -5.00 2.69 5.44
N TYR A 94 -5.32 3.32 4.32
CA TYR A 94 -4.61 4.48 3.80
C TYR A 94 -5.58 5.65 3.67
N HIS A 95 -5.23 6.78 4.29
CA HIS A 95 -5.91 8.03 4.00
C HIS A 95 -5.29 8.62 2.72
N LYS A 96 -5.78 8.13 1.58
CA LYS A 96 -5.29 8.51 0.25
C LYS A 96 -5.41 10.03 0.04
N PRO A 97 -4.34 10.74 -0.34
CA PRO A 97 -4.41 12.11 -0.81
C PRO A 97 -4.92 12.19 -2.27
N GLU A 98 -5.30 13.39 -2.69
CA GLU A 98 -5.45 13.70 -4.11
C GLU A 98 -4.07 13.65 -4.80
N GLY A 99 -4.05 13.45 -6.12
CA GLY A 99 -2.82 13.39 -6.93
C GLY A 99 -2.18 12.01 -7.06
N GLU A 100 -2.72 10.99 -6.39
CA GLU A 100 -2.26 9.60 -6.51
C GLU A 100 -3.27 8.74 -7.25
N ILE A 101 -2.80 7.89 -8.16
CA ILE A 101 -3.62 6.90 -8.87
C ILE A 101 -3.66 5.57 -8.13
N VAL A 102 -4.75 4.83 -8.29
CA VAL A 102 -4.88 3.44 -7.79
C VAL A 102 -4.62 2.46 -8.92
N SER A 103 -3.35 2.38 -9.34
CA SER A 103 -2.86 1.39 -10.31
C SER A 103 -1.40 1.02 -10.02
N GLN A 104 -1.04 -0.25 -10.26
CA GLN A 104 0.37 -0.70 -10.17
C GLN A 104 1.16 -0.38 -11.43
N ASP A 105 0.48 -0.35 -12.57
CA ASP A 105 1.06 -0.07 -13.87
C ASP A 105 0.31 1.10 -14.49
N ASP A 106 1.03 2.19 -14.75
CA ASP A 106 0.50 3.41 -15.33
C ASP A 106 1.40 3.85 -16.48
N PRO A 107 0.88 3.88 -17.72
CA PRO A 107 1.66 4.31 -18.88
C PRO A 107 2.23 5.74 -18.75
N GLU A 108 1.50 6.62 -18.05
CA GLU A 108 1.89 8.01 -17.81
C GLU A 108 2.86 8.19 -16.63
N LYS A 109 3.22 7.09 -15.95
CA LYS A 109 4.13 7.07 -14.79
C LYS A 109 3.74 8.04 -13.66
N ARG A 110 2.44 8.27 -13.46
CA ARG A 110 1.92 9.10 -12.36
C ARG A 110 2.22 8.47 -11.00
N ALA A 111 2.16 9.30 -9.96
CA ALA A 111 2.37 8.84 -8.59
C ALA A 111 1.30 7.80 -8.20
N SER A 112 1.72 6.62 -7.80
CA SER A 112 0.83 5.52 -7.43
C SER A 112 0.72 5.37 -5.93
N VAL A 113 -0.47 5.02 -5.45
CA VAL A 113 -0.69 4.61 -4.06
C VAL A 113 0.19 3.40 -3.66
N PHE A 114 0.64 2.59 -4.62
CA PHE A 114 1.47 1.41 -4.39
C PHE A 114 2.95 1.76 -4.13
N ASP A 115 3.41 2.94 -4.57
CA ASP A 115 4.81 3.38 -4.43
C ASP A 115 5.26 3.54 -2.97
N LYS A 116 4.29 3.72 -2.08
CA LYS A 116 4.46 4.08 -0.68
C LYS A 116 4.17 2.91 0.28
N LEU A 117 3.71 1.78 -0.25
CA LEU A 117 3.27 0.66 0.59
C LEU A 117 4.46 -0.06 1.24
N PRO A 118 4.30 -0.54 2.48
CA PRO A 118 5.31 -1.34 3.15
C PRO A 118 5.53 -2.65 2.39
N HIS A 119 6.78 -3.09 2.28
CA HIS A 119 7.10 -4.36 1.62
C HIS A 119 6.64 -5.55 2.46
N ILE A 120 6.01 -6.55 1.82
CA ILE A 120 5.66 -7.83 2.42
C ILE A 120 6.40 -8.94 1.68
N ARG A 121 6.94 -9.91 2.43
CA ARG A 121 7.58 -11.10 1.86
C ARG A 121 6.53 -12.16 1.55
N GLY A 122 6.59 -12.76 0.37
CA GLY A 122 5.72 -13.88 -0.02
C GLY A 122 4.25 -13.53 -0.22
N ALA A 123 3.92 -12.24 -0.28
CA ALA A 123 2.58 -11.74 -0.56
C ALA A 123 2.66 -10.35 -1.19
N LYS A 124 1.52 -9.87 -1.70
CA LYS A 124 1.39 -8.51 -2.26
C LYS A 124 0.17 -7.81 -1.72
N TRP A 125 0.21 -6.48 -1.72
CA TRP A 125 -0.95 -5.66 -1.42
C TRP A 125 -1.92 -5.63 -2.59
N ILE A 126 -3.20 -5.80 -2.27
CA ILE A 126 -4.34 -5.69 -3.17
C ILE A 126 -5.17 -4.50 -2.69
N ALA A 127 -5.39 -3.51 -3.56
CA ALA A 127 -6.29 -2.40 -3.26
C ALA A 127 -7.74 -2.90 -3.27
N ILE A 128 -8.52 -2.51 -2.26
CA ILE A 128 -9.96 -2.73 -2.20
C ILE A 128 -10.66 -1.55 -2.85
N GLY A 129 -11.08 -1.77 -4.09
CA GLY A 129 -11.66 -0.76 -4.96
C GLY A 129 -10.63 0.26 -5.44
N ARG A 130 -11.12 1.26 -6.16
CA ARG A 130 -10.32 2.39 -6.64
C ARG A 130 -10.90 3.70 -6.11
N LEU A 131 -10.06 4.72 -6.08
CA LEU A 131 -10.44 6.11 -5.92
C LEU A 131 -9.80 6.89 -7.06
N ASP A 132 -10.52 7.85 -7.61
CA ASP A 132 -9.96 8.72 -8.65
C ASP A 132 -8.75 9.50 -8.14
N ILE A 133 -7.95 10.00 -9.09
CA ILE A 133 -6.79 10.83 -8.77
C ILE A 133 -7.17 12.07 -7.94
N ASN A 134 -8.33 12.67 -8.22
CA ASN A 134 -8.86 13.84 -7.52
C ASN A 134 -9.84 13.48 -6.38
N THR A 135 -9.78 12.25 -5.88
CA THR A 135 -10.60 11.78 -4.76
C THR A 135 -9.69 11.35 -3.62
N SER A 136 -10.02 11.83 -2.41
CA SER A 136 -9.29 11.54 -1.19
C SER A 136 -10.03 10.56 -0.28
N GLY A 137 -9.39 10.18 0.83
CA GLY A 137 -10.04 9.47 1.93
C GLY A 137 -9.66 8.00 1.99
N LEU A 138 -10.59 7.18 2.49
CA LEU A 138 -10.37 5.78 2.82
C LEU A 138 -10.06 4.92 1.59
N LEU A 139 -8.83 4.43 1.53
CA LEU A 139 -8.43 3.31 0.67
C LEU A 139 -7.93 2.16 1.54
N ILE A 140 -8.45 0.96 1.31
CA ILE A 140 -8.06 -0.23 2.07
C ILE A 140 -7.17 -1.09 1.18
N PHE A 141 -6.11 -1.63 1.74
CA PHE A 141 -5.30 -2.68 1.11
C PHE A 141 -5.37 -3.95 1.94
N THR A 142 -5.33 -5.10 1.28
CA THR A 142 -5.28 -6.41 1.93
C THR A 142 -4.34 -7.35 1.20
N THR A 143 -3.84 -8.38 1.89
CA THR A 143 -3.16 -9.50 1.25
C THR A 143 -4.13 -10.62 0.84
N SER A 144 -5.39 -10.58 1.28
CA SER A 144 -6.41 -11.57 0.91
C SER A 144 -7.24 -11.11 -0.28
N GLY A 145 -7.13 -11.86 -1.38
CA GLY A 145 -7.98 -11.65 -2.56
C GLY A 145 -9.46 -11.92 -2.29
N GLU A 146 -9.79 -12.82 -1.35
CA GLU A 146 -11.17 -13.14 -0.99
C GLU A 146 -11.81 -11.98 -0.23
N LEU A 147 -11.09 -11.39 0.72
CA LEU A 147 -11.56 -10.19 1.43
C LEU A 147 -11.75 -9.02 0.46
N ALA A 148 -10.80 -8.81 -0.45
CA ALA A 148 -10.92 -7.80 -1.49
C ALA A 148 -12.17 -8.03 -2.37
N ASN A 149 -12.42 -9.28 -2.78
CA ASN A 149 -13.59 -9.67 -3.55
C ASN A 149 -14.89 -9.40 -2.78
N ARG A 150 -14.94 -9.72 -1.48
CA ARG A 150 -16.11 -9.48 -0.62
C ARG A 150 -16.51 -8.01 -0.59
N PHE A 151 -15.54 -7.11 -0.56
CA PHE A 151 -15.77 -5.68 -0.59
C PHE A 151 -16.15 -5.13 -1.98
N MET A 152 -15.54 -5.67 -3.04
CA MET A 152 -15.62 -5.07 -4.37
C MET A 152 -16.76 -5.62 -5.23
N HIS A 153 -17.13 -6.89 -5.06
CA HIS A 153 -18.05 -7.54 -5.98
C HIS A 153 -19.49 -6.98 -5.81
N PRO A 154 -20.17 -6.55 -6.88
CA PRO A 154 -21.49 -5.92 -6.81
C PRO A 154 -22.54 -6.71 -6.03
N ARG A 155 -22.54 -8.05 -6.16
CA ARG A 155 -23.45 -8.97 -5.42
C ARG A 155 -23.51 -8.78 -3.90
N TYR A 156 -22.48 -8.18 -3.29
CA TYR A 156 -22.43 -8.00 -1.85
C TYR A 156 -22.92 -6.62 -1.41
N GLU A 157 -23.17 -5.72 -2.36
CA GLU A 157 -23.79 -4.41 -2.14
C GLU A 157 -23.16 -3.65 -0.96
N VAL A 158 -21.83 -3.72 -0.85
CA VAL A 158 -21.12 -3.16 0.30
C VAL A 158 -21.21 -1.64 0.25
N GLU A 159 -21.74 -1.03 1.29
CA GLU A 159 -21.89 0.42 1.32
C GLU A 159 -20.56 1.17 1.22
N ARG A 160 -20.54 2.24 0.44
CA ARG A 160 -19.50 3.27 0.42
C ARG A 160 -20.12 4.58 0.82
N GLU A 161 -19.46 5.27 1.73
CA GLU A 161 -19.92 6.55 2.21
C GLU A 161 -18.92 7.65 1.85
N TYR A 162 -19.42 8.75 1.34
CA TYR A 162 -18.62 9.88 0.92
C TYR A 162 -19.07 11.16 1.60
N ALA A 163 -18.10 11.96 2.03
CA ALA A 163 -18.27 13.38 2.29
C ALA A 163 -18.01 14.14 0.98
N VAL A 164 -19.00 14.88 0.52
CA VAL A 164 -19.01 15.59 -0.75
C VAL A 164 -19.16 17.07 -0.47
N ARG A 165 -18.28 17.91 -1.02
CA ARG A 165 -18.45 19.36 -0.99
C ARG A 165 -18.80 19.85 -2.39
N ILE A 166 -19.97 20.44 -2.55
CA ILE A 166 -20.42 21.02 -3.81
C ILE A 166 -20.33 22.54 -3.81
N PHE A 167 -20.35 23.13 -5.00
CA PHE A 167 -20.62 24.55 -5.18
C PHE A 167 -22.11 24.74 -5.51
N GLY A 168 -22.81 25.51 -4.68
CA GLY A 168 -24.27 25.60 -4.66
C GLY A 168 -24.88 24.78 -3.52
N GLU A 169 -26.19 24.61 -3.55
CA GLU A 169 -26.98 23.91 -2.55
C GLU A 169 -28.05 23.08 -3.27
N LEU A 170 -28.28 21.86 -2.78
CA LEU A 170 -29.40 21.04 -3.22
C LEU A 170 -30.69 21.47 -2.54
N THR A 171 -31.75 21.59 -3.32
CA THR A 171 -33.11 21.68 -2.77
C THR A 171 -33.56 20.33 -2.23
N GLU A 172 -34.56 20.31 -1.35
CA GLU A 172 -35.16 19.06 -0.86
C GLU A 172 -35.70 18.18 -1.99
N GLY A 173 -36.29 18.80 -3.03
CA GLY A 173 -36.78 18.09 -4.21
C GLY A 173 -35.65 17.41 -5.00
N GLN A 174 -34.50 18.08 -5.16
CA GLN A 174 -33.34 17.49 -5.83
C GLN A 174 -32.72 16.34 -5.01
N MET A 175 -32.67 16.48 -3.68
CA MET A 175 -32.24 15.39 -2.79
C MET A 175 -33.15 14.16 -2.92
N LEU A 176 -34.47 14.36 -3.03
CA LEU A 176 -35.41 13.28 -3.24
C LEU A 176 -35.24 12.62 -4.62
N GLN A 177 -34.99 13.39 -5.68
CA GLN A 177 -34.70 12.82 -7.00
C GLN A 177 -33.42 12.00 -7.00
N LEU A 178 -32.37 12.48 -6.32
CA LEU A 178 -31.10 11.76 -6.20
C LEU A 178 -31.23 10.44 -5.43
N THR A 179 -32.21 10.30 -4.53
CA THR A 179 -32.47 9.04 -3.81
C THR A 179 -33.44 8.12 -4.53
N GLN A 180 -34.40 8.67 -5.29
CA GLN A 180 -35.31 7.88 -6.12
C GLN A 180 -34.65 7.35 -7.41
N GLY A 181 -33.63 8.05 -7.88
CA GLY A 181 -32.83 7.70 -9.03
C GLY A 181 -33.06 8.59 -10.24
N ILE A 182 -31.97 8.79 -10.98
CA ILE A 182 -31.94 9.60 -12.19
C ILE A 182 -31.22 8.83 -13.30
N GLU A 183 -31.50 9.19 -14.55
CA GLU A 183 -30.84 8.59 -15.70
C GLU A 183 -29.48 9.25 -15.92
N LEU A 184 -28.42 8.44 -15.95
CA LEU A 184 -27.08 8.85 -16.36
C LEU A 184 -26.74 8.22 -17.73
N GLU A 185 -25.65 8.65 -18.35
CA GLU A 185 -25.22 8.16 -19.69
C GLU A 185 -25.04 6.63 -19.77
N ASP A 186 -24.66 6.00 -18.66
CA ASP A 186 -24.43 4.54 -18.55
C ASP A 186 -25.58 3.81 -17.84
N GLY A 187 -26.75 4.45 -17.70
CA GLY A 187 -27.98 3.90 -17.11
C GLY A 187 -28.39 4.56 -15.78
N PRO A 188 -29.51 4.11 -15.16
CA PRO A 188 -30.04 4.72 -13.94
C PRO A 188 -29.07 4.62 -12.76
N ALA A 189 -29.06 5.62 -11.89
CA ALA A 189 -28.23 5.66 -10.68
C ALA A 189 -28.92 6.47 -9.57
N ASN A 190 -28.67 6.10 -8.32
CA ASN A 190 -29.21 6.79 -7.14
C ASN A 190 -28.23 6.74 -5.95
N PHE A 191 -28.42 7.64 -4.99
CA PHE A 191 -27.89 7.49 -3.66
C PHE A 191 -28.85 6.64 -2.81
N ASP A 192 -28.31 5.79 -1.94
CA ASP A 192 -29.12 5.12 -0.90
C ASP A 192 -29.59 6.14 0.14
N SER A 193 -28.72 7.09 0.47
CA SER A 193 -29.05 8.23 1.31
C SER A 193 -28.18 9.42 0.98
N ILE A 194 -28.75 10.60 1.22
CA ILE A 194 -28.08 11.88 1.14
C ILE A 194 -28.49 12.70 2.37
N SER A 195 -27.53 13.29 3.07
CA SER A 195 -27.81 14.16 4.21
C SER A 195 -26.94 15.43 4.15
N PRO A 196 -27.54 16.62 4.33
CA PRO A 196 -26.79 17.86 4.43
C PRO A 196 -25.97 17.87 5.73
N GLN A 197 -24.72 18.31 5.64
CA GLN A 197 -23.77 18.43 6.76
C GLN A 197 -23.44 19.90 7.09
N GLY A 198 -24.19 20.83 6.51
CA GLY A 198 -23.96 22.27 6.62
C GLY A 198 -22.99 22.81 5.55
N GLY A 199 -22.67 24.09 5.65
CA GLY A 199 -21.86 24.80 4.66
C GLY A 199 -21.69 26.27 5.00
N GLU A 200 -20.78 26.92 4.29
CA GLU A 200 -20.58 28.37 4.39
C GLU A 200 -20.54 28.99 2.99
N GLY A 201 -21.29 30.07 2.81
CA GLY A 201 -21.41 30.76 1.52
C GLY A 201 -21.89 29.84 0.41
N SER A 202 -21.16 29.80 -0.70
CA SER A 202 -21.53 28.97 -1.86
C SER A 202 -21.08 27.51 -1.77
N ASN A 203 -20.50 27.06 -0.65
CA ASN A 203 -20.00 25.69 -0.52
C ASN A 203 -20.77 24.92 0.56
N HIS A 204 -21.42 23.82 0.16
CA HIS A 204 -22.19 22.97 1.05
C HIS A 204 -21.65 21.54 1.06
N TRP A 205 -21.67 20.93 2.25
CA TRP A 205 -21.27 19.56 2.47
C TRP A 205 -22.48 18.64 2.53
N TYR A 206 -22.34 17.47 1.91
CA TYR A 206 -23.30 16.40 1.95
C TYR A 206 -22.58 15.10 2.29
N GLN A 207 -23.24 14.24 3.03
CA GLN A 207 -22.83 12.86 3.23
C GLN A 207 -23.74 11.99 2.37
N VAL A 208 -23.15 11.13 1.54
CA VAL A 208 -23.88 10.26 0.62
C VAL A 208 -23.43 8.81 0.77
N ILE A 209 -24.38 7.88 0.62
CA ILE A 209 -24.12 6.43 0.67
C ILE A 209 -24.53 5.80 -0.66
N LEU A 210 -23.69 4.87 -1.15
CA LEU A 210 -23.94 4.05 -2.35
C LEU A 210 -23.51 2.61 -2.13
N ARG A 211 -24.17 1.67 -2.79
CA ARG A 211 -23.79 0.24 -2.79
C ARG A 211 -23.11 -0.21 -4.08
N GLU A 212 -23.04 0.67 -5.06
CA GLU A 212 -22.27 0.48 -6.29
C GLU A 212 -21.02 1.38 -6.33
N GLY A 213 -20.30 1.32 -7.44
CA GLY A 213 -19.05 2.04 -7.61
C GLY A 213 -18.70 2.21 -9.08
N ARG A 214 -19.67 2.71 -9.86
CA ARG A 214 -19.45 3.02 -11.28
C ARG A 214 -18.47 4.18 -11.41
N ASN A 215 -17.93 4.35 -12.62
CA ASN A 215 -16.90 5.36 -12.84
C ASN A 215 -17.43 6.76 -12.51
N ARG A 216 -16.79 7.45 -11.57
CA ARG A 216 -17.11 8.83 -11.16
C ARG A 216 -18.58 9.08 -10.78
N GLU A 217 -19.28 8.02 -10.37
CA GLU A 217 -20.72 7.99 -10.12
C GLU A 217 -21.23 9.13 -9.24
N VAL A 218 -20.61 9.34 -8.07
CA VAL A 218 -20.99 10.45 -7.17
C VAL A 218 -20.92 11.79 -7.88
N ARG A 219 -19.87 12.04 -8.67
CA ARG A 219 -19.71 13.32 -9.38
C ARG A 219 -20.78 13.48 -10.45
N ARG A 220 -21.05 12.43 -11.22
CA ARG A 220 -22.06 12.43 -12.29
C ARG A 220 -23.48 12.69 -11.75
N LEU A 221 -23.81 12.11 -10.59
CA LEU A 221 -25.09 12.36 -9.91
C LEU A 221 -25.30 13.84 -9.56
N PHE A 222 -24.29 14.50 -8.97
CA PHE A 222 -24.38 15.95 -8.68
C PHE A 222 -24.29 16.82 -9.94
N GLU A 223 -23.48 16.43 -10.93
CA GLU A 223 -23.31 17.13 -12.21
C GLU A 223 -24.62 17.15 -13.03
N ALA A 224 -25.48 16.14 -12.90
CA ALA A 224 -26.82 16.11 -13.52
C ALA A 224 -27.70 17.31 -13.11
N PHE A 225 -27.46 17.85 -11.91
CA PHE A 225 -28.13 19.06 -11.39
C PHE A 225 -27.31 20.33 -11.57
N GLN A 226 -26.23 20.29 -12.39
CA GLN A 226 -25.30 21.39 -12.60
C GLN A 226 -24.62 21.88 -11.30
N LEU A 227 -24.46 20.98 -10.32
CA LEU A 227 -23.82 21.27 -9.02
C LEU A 227 -22.44 20.61 -8.97
N PRO A 228 -21.35 21.31 -9.33
CA PRO A 228 -20.04 20.68 -9.44
C PRO A 228 -19.47 20.29 -8.07
N VAL A 229 -18.88 19.09 -8.01
CA VAL A 229 -18.22 18.56 -6.81
C VAL A 229 -16.81 19.14 -6.67
N SER A 230 -16.63 20.05 -5.72
CA SER A 230 -15.34 20.69 -5.41
C SER A 230 -14.40 19.79 -4.59
N ARG A 231 -14.94 18.96 -3.69
CA ARG A 231 -14.16 17.97 -2.93
C ARG A 231 -14.96 16.68 -2.75
N LEU A 232 -14.26 15.56 -2.87
CA LEU A 232 -14.84 14.24 -2.66
C LEU A 232 -13.90 13.42 -1.77
N MET A 233 -14.44 12.90 -0.67
CA MET A 233 -13.68 12.10 0.28
C MET A 233 -14.48 10.87 0.69
N ARG A 234 -13.94 9.66 0.44
CA ARG A 234 -14.54 8.44 0.98
C ARG A 234 -14.26 8.36 2.48
N VAL A 235 -15.29 8.28 3.30
CA VAL A 235 -15.17 8.24 4.77
C VAL A 235 -15.43 6.86 5.35
N ARG A 236 -16.20 6.02 4.66
CA ARG A 236 -16.47 4.63 5.05
C ARG A 236 -16.54 3.72 3.84
N PHE A 237 -16.13 2.47 4.02
CA PHE A 237 -16.34 1.39 3.07
C PHE A 237 -16.67 0.13 3.89
N GLY A 238 -17.89 -0.37 3.76
CA GLY A 238 -18.42 -1.49 4.54
C GLY A 238 -18.39 -1.18 6.04
N SER A 239 -17.81 -2.11 6.81
CA SER A 239 -17.58 -1.97 8.25
C SER A 239 -16.37 -1.11 8.62
N VAL A 240 -15.58 -0.66 7.64
CA VAL A 240 -14.34 0.09 7.88
C VAL A 240 -14.57 1.59 7.71
N ASN A 241 -14.34 2.32 8.80
CA ASN A 241 -14.37 3.78 8.82
C ASN A 241 -12.96 4.36 8.65
N LEU A 242 -12.86 5.54 8.05
CA LEU A 242 -11.64 6.33 8.06
C LEU A 242 -11.40 6.84 9.49
N PRO A 243 -10.34 6.39 10.19
CA PRO A 243 -10.12 6.81 11.56
C PRO A 243 -9.85 8.32 11.62
N PRO A 244 -10.53 9.11 12.48
CA PRO A 244 -10.31 10.56 12.56
C PRO A 244 -8.87 10.95 12.89
N ARG A 245 -8.16 10.09 13.62
CA ARG A 245 -6.73 10.24 13.96
C ARG A 245 -5.78 10.01 12.79
N LEU A 246 -6.24 9.39 11.70
CA LEU A 246 -5.41 9.08 10.55
C LEU A 246 -5.37 10.26 9.60
N LYS A 247 -4.28 11.05 9.65
CA LYS A 247 -4.11 12.22 8.80
C LYS A 247 -3.93 11.82 7.34
N ARG A 248 -4.22 12.75 6.42
CA ARG A 248 -4.04 12.58 4.98
C ARG A 248 -2.60 12.16 4.66
N GLY A 249 -2.44 11.17 3.78
CA GLY A 249 -1.16 10.60 3.39
C GLY A 249 -0.57 9.61 4.40
N MET A 250 -1.21 9.40 5.57
CA MET A 250 -0.77 8.39 6.54
C MET A 250 -1.49 7.06 6.33
N MET A 251 -0.83 6.00 6.78
CA MET A 251 -1.32 4.62 6.75
C MET A 251 -1.46 4.06 8.17
N LEU A 252 -2.33 3.08 8.34
CA LEU A 252 -2.58 2.36 9.59
C LEU A 252 -2.76 0.88 9.28
N GLU A 253 -1.89 0.01 9.79
CA GLU A 253 -2.08 -1.44 9.69
C GLU A 253 -3.01 -1.88 10.83
N LEU A 254 -4.07 -2.62 10.47
CA LEU A 254 -5.04 -3.12 11.45
C LEU A 254 -4.41 -4.22 12.32
N ASP A 255 -4.83 -4.27 13.57
CA ASP A 255 -4.43 -5.34 14.48
C ASP A 255 -5.17 -6.66 14.18
N VAL A 256 -4.75 -7.74 14.82
CA VAL A 256 -5.32 -9.07 14.56
C VAL A 256 -6.81 -9.12 14.95
N LYS A 257 -7.22 -8.43 16.01
CA LYS A 257 -8.61 -8.42 16.49
C LYS A 257 -9.52 -7.68 15.50
N GLU A 258 -9.06 -6.54 14.99
CA GLU A 258 -9.74 -5.76 13.96
C GLU A 258 -9.86 -6.55 12.65
N VAL A 259 -8.81 -7.25 12.24
CA VAL A 259 -8.85 -8.11 11.04
C VAL A 259 -9.78 -9.30 11.25
N THR A 260 -9.79 -9.94 12.42
CA THR A 260 -10.74 -11.02 12.73
C THR A 260 -12.18 -10.55 12.62
N GLY A 261 -12.54 -9.43 13.26
CA GLY A 261 -13.89 -8.86 13.15
C GLY A 261 -14.25 -8.48 11.72
N LEU A 262 -13.27 -8.05 10.92
CA LEU A 262 -13.47 -7.77 9.50
C LEU A 262 -13.74 -9.03 8.67
N LEU A 263 -13.06 -10.14 8.96
CA LEU A 263 -13.33 -11.43 8.31
C LEU A 263 -14.69 -11.99 8.71
N GLU A 264 -15.07 -11.89 9.98
CA GLU A 264 -16.38 -12.31 10.48
C GLU A 264 -17.51 -11.50 9.83
N TRP A 265 -17.37 -10.17 9.76
CA TRP A 265 -18.30 -9.30 9.02
C TRP A 265 -18.39 -9.68 7.53
N ALA A 266 -17.26 -10.07 6.94
CA ALA A 266 -17.17 -10.52 5.57
C ALA A 266 -17.76 -11.94 5.34
N GLY A 267 -18.12 -12.67 6.40
CA GLY A 267 -18.57 -14.06 6.34
C GLY A 267 -17.47 -15.01 5.87
N LEU A 268 -16.21 -14.68 6.16
CA LEU A 268 -15.04 -15.47 5.77
C LEU A 268 -14.51 -16.27 6.95
N GLU A 269 -13.93 -17.44 6.66
CA GLU A 269 -13.28 -18.25 7.68
C GLU A 269 -12.09 -17.52 8.30
N VAL A 270 -12.05 -17.48 9.63
CA VAL A 270 -10.92 -16.95 10.39
C VAL A 270 -9.86 -18.05 10.49
N PRO A 271 -8.66 -17.85 9.92
CA PRO A 271 -7.61 -18.85 10.01
C PRO A 271 -7.26 -19.15 11.47
N ARG A 272 -7.33 -20.43 11.85
CA ARG A 272 -7.00 -20.90 13.21
C ARG A 272 -5.50 -21.00 13.46
N VAL A 273 -4.68 -20.82 12.43
CA VAL A 273 -3.23 -20.95 12.52
C VAL A 273 -2.72 -19.93 13.50
N ALA A 274 -2.00 -20.39 14.54
CA ALA A 274 -1.31 -19.51 15.46
C ALA A 274 -0.51 -18.51 14.61
N PRO A 275 -0.76 -17.19 14.71
CA PRO A 275 -0.07 -16.22 13.87
C PRO A 275 1.42 -16.51 14.01
N ARG A 276 2.14 -16.71 12.90
CA ARG A 276 3.61 -16.72 12.87
C ARG A 276 4.04 -15.68 13.88
N GLN A 277 4.74 -16.08 14.96
CA GLN A 277 4.96 -15.22 16.12
C GLN A 277 5.40 -13.84 15.63
N ARG A 278 4.44 -12.89 15.61
CA ARG A 278 4.73 -11.54 15.19
C ARG A 278 5.76 -11.06 16.19
N THR A 279 6.84 -10.48 15.70
CA THR A 279 7.83 -9.91 16.61
C THR A 279 7.13 -8.86 17.48
N ALA A 280 7.57 -8.66 18.73
CA ALA A 280 6.98 -7.64 19.61
C ALA A 280 6.90 -6.26 18.90
N ARG A 281 7.87 -5.98 18.03
CA ARG A 281 7.95 -4.78 17.19
C ARG A 281 6.86 -4.70 16.10
N GLU A 282 6.42 -5.82 15.53
CA GLU A 282 5.32 -5.86 14.56
C GLU A 282 3.96 -5.63 15.24
N ILE A 283 3.77 -6.23 16.42
CA ILE A 283 2.56 -6.01 17.23
C ILE A 283 2.48 -4.55 17.67
N GLU A 284 3.59 -3.96 18.11
CA GLU A 284 3.62 -2.57 18.54
C GLU A 284 3.37 -1.57 17.39
N LYS A 285 3.65 -1.98 16.14
CA LYS A 285 3.41 -1.17 14.94
C LYS A 285 1.98 -1.29 14.43
N SER A 286 1.34 -2.46 14.55
CA SER A 286 -0.09 -2.58 14.25
C SER A 286 -0.90 -1.68 15.18
N GLY A 287 -1.92 -1.01 14.63
CA GLY A 287 -2.73 -0.02 15.36
C GLY A 287 -2.13 1.40 15.43
N LYS A 288 -0.85 1.59 15.07
CA LYS A 288 -0.21 2.92 15.01
C LYS A 288 -0.21 3.48 13.58
N ALA A 289 -0.66 4.72 13.45
CA ALA A 289 -0.59 5.44 12.19
C ALA A 289 0.87 5.79 11.87
N PHE A 290 1.29 5.64 10.61
CA PHE A 290 2.64 5.97 10.17
C PHE A 290 2.62 6.69 8.81
N THR A 291 3.64 7.51 8.59
CA THR A 291 3.88 8.11 7.27
C THR A 291 4.67 7.13 6.42
N PRO A 292 4.18 6.76 5.23
CA PRO A 292 4.92 5.88 4.35
C PRO A 292 6.22 6.54 3.88
N LYS A 293 7.31 5.76 3.83
CA LYS A 293 8.55 6.19 3.19
C LYS A 293 8.40 5.94 1.69
N ALA A 294 8.64 6.95 0.87
CA ALA A 294 8.71 6.76 -0.58
C ALA A 294 9.78 5.72 -0.90
N ARG A 295 9.43 4.69 -1.67
CA ARG A 295 10.42 3.75 -2.21
C ARG A 295 11.21 4.49 -3.28
N ASN A 296 12.53 4.51 -3.16
CA ASN A 296 13.36 5.10 -4.20
C ASN A 296 13.21 4.25 -5.46
N LYS A 297 12.54 4.76 -6.50
CA LYS A 297 12.27 4.03 -7.75
C LYS A 297 13.55 3.73 -8.54
N ASP A 298 14.63 4.43 -8.22
CA ASP A 298 15.97 4.25 -8.82
C ASP A 298 16.78 3.13 -8.17
N ALA A 299 16.26 2.49 -7.12
CA ALA A 299 16.75 1.17 -6.78
C ALA A 299 16.16 0.21 -7.81
N GLU A 300 16.98 -0.21 -8.79
CA GLU A 300 16.66 -1.34 -9.64
C GLU A 300 15.98 -2.44 -8.81
N PRO A 301 14.98 -3.15 -9.35
CA PRO A 301 14.41 -4.28 -8.64
C PRO A 301 15.60 -5.15 -8.24
N ILE A 302 15.83 -5.30 -6.94
CA ILE A 302 16.78 -6.27 -6.43
C ILE A 302 16.25 -7.58 -7.00
N GLU A 303 16.86 -8.05 -8.08
CA GLU A 303 16.74 -9.43 -8.53
C GLU A 303 16.85 -10.24 -7.25
N ALA A 304 15.81 -11.00 -6.92
CA ALA A 304 15.81 -11.86 -5.76
C ALA A 304 17.14 -12.62 -5.74
N GLY A 305 18.00 -12.26 -4.78
CA GLY A 305 19.45 -12.39 -4.91
C GLY A 305 19.89 -13.75 -5.43
N ILE A 306 20.33 -13.76 -6.68
CA ILE A 306 21.31 -14.71 -7.18
C ILE A 306 22.64 -14.24 -6.62
N SER A 307 23.05 -14.74 -5.45
CA SER A 307 24.48 -14.79 -5.13
C SER A 307 24.75 -16.01 -4.27
N GLY A 308 25.53 -16.91 -4.85
CA GLY A 308 26.14 -18.02 -4.14
C GLY A 308 26.96 -17.48 -2.97
N ARG A 309 26.85 -18.17 -1.83
CA ARG A 309 27.75 -18.00 -0.70
C ARG A 309 29.17 -18.19 -1.18
N ASN A 310 29.94 -17.11 -1.26
CA ASN A 310 31.39 -17.16 -1.11
C ASN A 310 31.80 -16.06 -0.14
N ASN A 311 32.30 -16.52 1.00
CA ASN A 311 32.71 -15.74 2.15
C ASN A 311 34.20 -15.42 2.00
N PRO A 312 34.65 -14.15 1.84
CA PRO A 312 36.05 -13.86 2.07
C PRO A 312 36.24 -13.55 3.57
N ARG A 313 37.09 -14.37 4.18
CA ARG A 313 37.59 -14.23 5.54
C ARG A 313 38.05 -12.79 5.81
N ARG A 314 37.56 -12.27 6.93
CA ARG A 314 38.05 -11.08 7.64
C ARG A 314 39.53 -11.27 7.99
N VAL A 315 40.43 -10.67 7.22
CA VAL A 315 41.84 -10.54 7.59
C VAL A 315 41.98 -9.28 8.45
N THR A 316 42.29 -9.49 9.72
CA THR A 316 42.76 -8.48 10.65
C THR A 316 44.09 -7.92 10.18
N LYS A 317 44.21 -6.59 10.01
CA LYS A 317 45.51 -5.93 9.95
C LYS A 317 45.61 -4.88 11.05
N THR A 318 46.57 -5.17 11.93
CA THR A 318 47.18 -4.34 12.97
C THR A 318 47.83 -3.09 12.39
N LYS A 319 47.98 -2.09 13.28
CA LYS A 319 48.65 -0.81 13.12
C LYS A 319 50.19 -0.95 13.15
N GLU A 320 50.85 0.11 12.64
CA GLU A 320 52.28 0.50 12.74
C GLU A 320 53.25 -0.34 11.87
N GLU A 321 54.26 0.21 11.17
CA GLU A 321 55.19 1.30 11.49
C GLU A 321 55.58 2.18 10.28
N THR A 322 56.14 3.33 10.64
CA THR A 322 56.87 4.35 9.87
C THR A 322 58.07 3.84 9.07
N LEU A 323 58.37 4.50 7.93
CA LEU A 323 59.73 4.92 7.54
C LEU A 323 59.66 6.05 6.49
N LYS A 324 60.55 7.03 6.68
CA LYS A 324 60.77 8.24 5.88
C LYS A 324 61.75 7.96 4.73
N GLU A 325 61.61 8.74 3.65
CA GLU A 325 62.61 9.26 2.69
C GLU A 325 61.86 9.46 1.35
N GLY A 326 61.84 10.58 0.63
CA GLY A 326 62.55 11.83 0.66
C GLY A 326 62.86 12.21 -0.79
N PHE A 327 62.13 13.12 -1.44
CA PHE A 327 62.60 13.82 -2.65
C PHE A 327 61.93 15.21 -2.81
N LYS A 328 62.77 16.19 -3.11
CA LYS A 328 62.53 17.65 -3.21
C LYS A 328 62.09 18.09 -4.62
N GLY A 329 61.40 19.24 -4.66
CA GLY A 329 61.34 20.19 -5.78
C GLY A 329 60.05 20.09 -6.62
N ILE A 330 59.37 21.15 -7.06
CA ILE A 330 59.72 22.55 -7.33
C ILE A 330 58.45 23.42 -7.20
N GLN A 331 58.65 24.69 -6.80
CA GLN A 331 57.65 25.76 -6.70
C GLN A 331 57.12 26.24 -8.06
N SER A 332 55.86 26.68 -8.13
CA SER A 332 55.52 27.91 -8.87
C SER A 332 54.25 28.58 -8.34
N LYS A 333 54.29 29.91 -8.37
CA LYS A 333 53.48 30.90 -7.67
C LYS A 333 52.07 31.10 -8.25
N LYS A 334 51.19 31.64 -7.40
CA LYS A 334 49.96 32.37 -7.73
C LYS A 334 50.20 33.49 -8.76
N PRO A 335 49.12 34.06 -9.31
CA PRO A 335 48.81 35.43 -8.88
C PRO A 335 47.36 35.63 -8.41
N ALA A 336 47.19 36.71 -7.65
CA ALA A 336 45.95 37.22 -7.09
C ALA A 336 45.67 38.60 -7.69
N THR A 337 44.38 38.99 -7.77
CA THR A 337 43.82 40.37 -7.71
C THR A 337 42.30 40.25 -7.98
N GLY A 338 41.40 40.60 -7.06
CA GLY A 338 40.94 41.97 -6.71
C GLY A 338 39.70 42.31 -7.57
N ARG A 339 38.48 42.53 -7.06
CA ARG A 339 38.05 43.77 -6.37
C ARG A 339 36.64 43.60 -5.79
N ARG A 340 36.43 44.11 -4.57
CA ARG A 340 35.13 44.41 -3.95
C ARG A 340 34.62 45.75 -4.48
N ILE A 341 33.32 45.87 -4.72
CA ILE A 341 32.59 47.14 -4.69
C ILE A 341 31.48 47.00 -3.64
N ARG A 342 31.51 47.90 -2.65
CA ARG A 342 30.43 48.16 -1.68
C ARG A 342 29.63 49.35 -2.20
N GLN A 343 28.30 49.30 -2.09
CA GLN A 343 27.51 50.47 -1.75
C GLN A 343 26.45 50.09 -0.71
N SER A 344 26.27 51.02 0.21
CA SER A 344 25.53 51.01 1.46
C SER A 344 24.26 51.84 1.31
N SER A 345 23.18 51.47 1.98
CA SER A 345 22.29 52.43 2.67
C SER A 345 21.32 51.72 3.60
N ASP A 346 21.26 52.25 4.81
CA ASP A 346 20.57 51.79 6.01
C ASP A 346 19.04 51.83 5.92
N ILE A 347 18.36 50.80 6.43
CA ILE A 347 16.97 50.91 6.92
C ILE A 347 16.82 50.07 8.20
N VAL A 348 16.48 50.76 9.28
CA VAL A 348 16.24 50.25 10.65
C VAL A 348 14.81 49.69 10.77
N PRO A 349 14.57 48.56 11.46
CA PRO A 349 13.22 48.03 11.66
C PRO A 349 12.51 48.66 12.88
N PRO A 350 11.19 48.93 12.84
CA PRO A 350 10.46 49.47 13.99
C PRO A 350 10.09 48.40 15.04
N LYS A 351 10.16 48.81 16.31
CA LYS A 351 9.82 48.04 17.52
C LYS A 351 8.30 48.02 17.82
N PRO A 352 7.81 47.03 18.59
CA PRO A 352 6.39 46.84 18.89
C PRO A 352 5.89 47.75 20.03
N GLN A 353 4.72 48.35 19.87
CA GLN A 353 4.00 49.06 20.94
C GLN A 353 3.01 48.13 21.67
N LYS A 354 3.10 48.11 23.00
CA LYS A 354 2.10 47.54 23.91
C LYS A 354 1.06 48.60 24.30
N ARG A 355 -0.20 48.16 24.26
CA ARG A 355 -1.45 48.58 24.95
C ARG A 355 -1.46 49.86 25.80
N SER A 356 -2.54 50.64 25.64
CA SER A 356 -3.10 51.47 26.69
C SER A 356 -4.61 51.21 26.86
N ASP A 357 -4.97 50.70 28.04
CA ASP A 357 -6.30 50.88 28.64
C ASP A 357 -6.60 52.37 28.84
N ARG A 358 -7.82 52.79 28.49
CA ARG A 358 -8.69 53.73 29.23
C ARG A 358 -9.86 54.15 28.33
N ASN A 359 -11.06 53.64 28.64
CA ASN A 359 -12.13 54.56 28.99
C ASN A 359 -13.16 53.90 29.94
N ARG A 360 -13.45 54.59 31.04
CA ARG A 360 -14.52 54.31 32.00
C ARG A 360 -15.68 55.26 31.69
N GLY A 361 -16.89 54.72 31.60
CA GLY A 361 -18.04 55.25 32.36
C GLY A 361 -19.01 56.26 31.73
N ARG A 362 -20.30 55.93 31.97
CA ARG A 362 -21.53 56.74 32.07
C ARG A 362 -22.31 57.08 30.78
N GLY A 363 -23.58 56.71 30.82
CA GLY A 363 -24.63 56.91 29.82
C GLY A 363 -25.61 55.77 29.92
#